data_AF-A0A3D9BBA1-F1
#
_entry.id   AF-A0A3D9BBA1-F1
#
_cell.length_a   1.000
_cell.length_b   1.000
_cell.length_c   1.000
_cell.angle_alpha   90.00
_cell.angle_beta   90.00
_cell.angle_gamma   90.00
#
_symmetry.space_group_name_H-M   'P 1'
#
loop_
_entity.id
_entity.type
_entity.pdbx_description
1 polymer ?
#
loop_
_entity_poly.entity_id
_entity_poly.type
_entity_poly.pdbx_seq_one_letter_code
_entity_poly.pdbx_strand_id
1 'polypeptide(L)'
;DIKEKIVTEIIERFKQENIFLKSEYLLLFFDMINCPFIEEKHKRTIMKSSNYVILQASNAEIKLEIDKIELQKKWFMNWDQDIDLERILKKKEWSSSY
;
A
#
# COMPACT_ATOMS: atom_id res chain seq x y z
N ASP A 1 -6.86 -2.87 18.28
CA ASP A 1 -6.22 -3.81 17.36
C ASP A 1 -5.03 -3.14 16.69
N ILE A 2 -3.91 -3.84 16.50
CA ILE A 2 -2.67 -3.28 15.91
C ILE A 2 -2.87 -3.00 14.42
N LYS A 3 -3.61 -3.85 13.71
CA LYS A 3 -3.89 -3.70 12.28
C LYS A 3 -4.58 -2.36 11.96
N GLU A 4 -5.62 -2.03 12.69
CA GLU A 4 -6.38 -0.78 12.54
C GLU A 4 -5.50 0.46 12.78
N LYS A 5 -4.62 0.41 13.79
CA LYS A 5 -3.66 1.49 14.05
C LYS A 5 -2.69 1.70 12.89
N ILE A 6 -2.17 0.61 12.32
CA ILE A 6 -1.26 0.66 11.16
C ILE A 6 -1.97 1.28 9.96
N VAL A 7 -3.18 0.82 9.64
CA VAL A 7 -3.95 1.35 8.50
C VAL A 7 -4.25 2.84 8.69
N THR A 8 -4.63 3.24 9.90
CA THR A 8 -4.92 4.65 10.23
C THR A 8 -3.70 5.54 10.06
N GLU A 9 -2.56 5.14 10.60
CA GLU A 9 -1.29 5.87 10.46
C GLU A 9 -0.89 6.00 8.99
N ILE A 10 -1.07 4.95 8.20
CA ILE A 10 -0.73 4.97 6.77
C ILE A 10 -1.65 5.93 6.00
N ILE A 11 -2.96 5.91 6.28
CA ILE A 11 -3.90 6.87 5.68
C ILE A 11 -3.49 8.31 6.03
N GLU A 12 -3.10 8.56 7.28
CA GLU A 12 -2.68 9.90 7.71
C GLU A 12 -1.41 10.35 6.99
N ARG A 13 -0.43 9.45 6.82
CA ARG A 13 0.77 9.73 6.03
C ARG A 13 0.44 10.06 4.59
N PHE A 14 -0.47 9.31 3.97
CA PHE A 14 -0.86 9.53 2.57
C PHE A 14 -1.59 10.85 2.29
N LYS A 15 -2.05 11.57 3.31
CA LYS A 15 -2.63 12.92 3.15
C LYS A 15 -1.59 14.01 2.88
N GLN A 16 -0.30 13.72 3.05
CA GLN A 16 0.76 14.70 2.78
C GLN A 16 0.84 15.02 1.28
N GLU A 17 1.07 16.30 0.96
CA GLU A 17 1.30 16.71 -0.42
C GLU A 17 2.54 16.02 -1.01
N ASN A 18 2.48 15.70 -2.30
CA ASN A 18 3.60 15.16 -3.06
C ASN A 18 4.15 13.81 -2.56
N ILE A 19 3.30 12.97 -1.96
CA ILE A 19 3.72 11.68 -1.39
C ILE A 19 4.48 10.78 -2.38
N PHE A 20 4.12 10.84 -3.66
CA PHE A 20 4.71 10.03 -4.72
C PHE A 20 6.07 10.52 -5.22
N LEU A 21 6.60 11.64 -4.71
CA LEU A 21 7.98 12.07 -5.03
C LEU A 21 9.03 11.14 -4.42
N LYS A 22 8.69 10.44 -3.34
CA LYS A 22 9.58 9.45 -2.73
C LYS A 22 9.18 8.05 -3.18
N SER A 23 10.13 7.34 -3.76
CA SER A 23 9.94 5.98 -4.25
C SER A 23 9.45 5.01 -3.17
N GLU A 24 9.88 5.19 -1.91
CA GLU A 24 9.44 4.39 -0.77
C GLU A 24 7.92 4.45 -0.55
N TYR A 25 7.32 5.65 -0.69
CA TYR A 25 5.89 5.84 -0.48
C TYR A 25 5.08 5.35 -1.67
N LEU A 26 5.62 5.45 -2.90
CA LEU A 26 5.01 4.88 -4.09
C LEU A 26 4.94 3.34 -3.98
N LEU A 27 6.04 2.70 -3.59
CA LEU A 27 6.09 1.25 -3.39
C LEU A 27 5.17 0.80 -2.25
N LEU A 28 5.18 1.52 -1.13
CA LEU A 28 4.28 1.26 -0.01
C LEU A 28 2.81 1.40 -0.43
N PHE A 29 2.48 2.44 -1.20
CA PHE A 29 1.12 2.65 -1.70
C PHE A 29 0.63 1.44 -2.49
N PHE A 30 1.40 0.99 -3.48
CA PHE A 30 1.01 -0.14 -4.30
C PHE A 30 0.93 -1.46 -3.52
N ASP A 31 1.85 -1.69 -2.59
CA ASP A 31 1.80 -2.86 -1.69
C ASP A 31 0.55 -2.86 -0.82
N MET A 32 0.13 -1.69 -0.32
CA MET A 32 -1.08 -1.55 0.50
C MET A 32 -2.34 -1.80 -0.31
N ILE A 33 -2.39 -1.37 -1.57
CA ILE A 33 -3.51 -1.69 -2.46
C ILE A 33 -3.52 -3.18 -2.82
N ASN A 34 -2.36 -3.82 -3.03
CA ASN A 34 -2.29 -5.26 -3.33
C ASN A 34 -2.42 -6.18 -2.13
N CYS A 35 -2.39 -5.64 -0.91
CA CYS A 35 -2.45 -6.47 0.30
C CYS A 35 -3.83 -7.13 0.45
N PRO A 36 -3.92 -8.48 0.53
CA PRO A 36 -5.19 -9.20 0.67
C PRO A 36 -5.80 -9.01 2.07
N PHE A 37 -5.00 -8.62 3.05
CA PHE A 37 -5.45 -8.44 4.44
C PHE A 37 -6.11 -7.08 4.68
N ILE A 38 -6.05 -6.16 3.72
CA ILE A 38 -6.63 -4.82 3.83
C ILE A 38 -7.99 -4.82 3.18
N GLU A 39 -9.00 -4.36 3.91
CA GLU A 39 -10.36 -4.28 3.38
C GLU A 39 -10.46 -3.23 2.27
N GLU A 40 -11.33 -3.49 1.29
CA GLU A 40 -11.56 -2.61 0.16
C GLU A 40 -11.93 -1.18 0.58
N LYS A 41 -12.69 -1.02 1.69
CA LYS A 41 -13.03 0.30 2.25
C LYS A 41 -11.77 1.12 2.58
N HIS A 42 -10.73 0.49 3.10
CA HIS A 42 -9.49 1.15 3.47
C HIS A 42 -8.65 1.47 2.23
N LYS A 43 -8.59 0.54 1.26
CA LYS A 43 -7.93 0.77 -0.04
C LYS A 43 -8.51 2.00 -0.75
N ARG A 44 -9.85 2.13 -0.76
CA ARG A 44 -10.56 3.29 -1.31
C ARG A 44 -10.20 4.58 -0.59
N THR A 45 -10.13 4.56 0.73
CA THR A 45 -9.71 5.73 1.52
C THR A 45 -8.27 6.12 1.19
N ILE A 46 -7.35 5.15 1.12
CA ILE A 46 -5.95 5.39 0.75
C ILE A 46 -5.84 6.04 -0.63
N MET A 47 -6.56 5.51 -1.63
CA MET A 47 -6.57 6.07 -3.01
C MET A 47 -7.04 7.52 -3.06
N LYS A 48 -8.07 7.87 -2.27
CA LYS A 48 -8.58 9.24 -2.17
C LYS A 48 -7.62 10.14 -1.41
N SER A 49 -7.06 9.68 -0.30
CA SER A 49 -6.13 10.45 0.53
C SER A 49 -4.82 10.76 -0.18
N SER A 50 -4.35 9.86 -1.04
CA SER A 50 -3.09 10.03 -1.78
C SER A 50 -3.21 10.89 -3.04
N ASN A 51 -4.41 11.39 -3.38
CA ASN A 51 -4.70 12.08 -4.65
C ASN A 51 -4.32 11.26 -5.91
N TYR A 52 -4.26 9.93 -5.80
CA TYR A 52 -3.99 9.05 -6.95
C TYR A 52 -5.17 9.04 -7.93
N VAL A 53 -6.38 9.11 -7.36
CA VAL A 53 -7.63 9.31 -8.12
C VAL A 53 -8.13 10.74 -7.91
N ILE A 54 -8.90 11.23 -8.89
CA ILE A 54 -9.63 12.49 -8.75
C ILE A 54 -10.55 12.36 -7.52
N LEU A 55 -10.56 13.36 -6.63
CA LEU A 55 -11.34 13.34 -5.38
C LEU A 55 -12.85 13.07 -5.60
N GLN A 56 -13.36 13.45 -6.77
CA GLN A 56 -14.75 13.29 -7.20
C GLN A 56 -15.03 11.94 -7.88
N ALA A 57 -14.02 11.08 -8.04
CA ALA A 57 -14.17 9.77 -8.65
C ALA A 57 -15.21 8.94 -7.90
N SER A 58 -16.10 8.34 -8.67
CA SER A 58 -17.11 7.42 -8.19
C SER A 58 -16.46 6.18 -7.58
N ASN A 59 -17.20 5.50 -6.70
CA ASN A 59 -16.74 4.24 -6.14
C ASN A 59 -16.49 3.16 -7.22
N ALA A 60 -17.18 3.23 -8.36
CA ALA A 60 -16.95 2.29 -9.45
C ALA A 60 -15.58 2.54 -10.13
N GLU A 61 -15.24 3.80 -10.40
CA GLU A 61 -13.96 4.18 -11.02
C GLU A 61 -12.78 3.82 -10.10
N ILE A 62 -12.89 4.13 -8.81
CA ILE A 62 -11.87 3.78 -7.82
C ILE A 62 -11.67 2.26 -7.75
N LYS A 63 -12.76 1.49 -7.88
CA LYS A 63 -12.67 0.03 -7.89
C LYS A 63 -11.91 -0.47 -9.11
N LEU A 64 -12.21 0.06 -10.30
CA LEU A 64 -11.49 -0.31 -11.52
C LEU A 64 -9.99 -0.03 -11.40
N GLU A 65 -9.60 1.08 -10.77
CA GLU A 65 -8.19 1.38 -10.52
C GLU A 65 -7.55 0.42 -9.49
N ILE A 66 -8.27 0.05 -8.43
CA ILE A 66 -7.82 -0.99 -7.48
C ILE A 66 -7.61 -2.31 -8.22
N ASP A 67 -8.59 -2.75 -9.02
CA ASP A 67 -8.53 -4.00 -9.76
C ASP A 67 -7.33 -4.02 -10.73
N LYS A 68 -7.02 -2.90 -11.39
CA LYS A 68 -5.82 -2.76 -12.25
C LYS A 68 -4.51 -2.92 -11.48
N ILE A 69 -4.43 -2.37 -10.28
CA ILE A 69 -3.24 -2.45 -9.42
C ILE A 69 -3.09 -3.89 -8.87
N GLU A 70 -4.20 -4.50 -8.46
CA GLU A 70 -4.27 -5.88 -7.96
C GLU A 70 -3.89 -6.91 -9.03
N LEU A 71 -4.25 -6.67 -10.30
CA LEU A 71 -3.85 -7.51 -11.42
C LEU A 71 -2.34 -7.66 -11.58
N GLN A 72 -1.55 -6.67 -11.13
CA GLN A 72 -0.09 -6.77 -11.20
C GLN A 72 0.47 -7.80 -10.22
N LYS A 73 -0.27 -8.16 -9.16
CA LYS A 73 0.02 -9.16 -8.10
C LYS A 73 1.30 -8.97 -7.29
N LYS A 74 2.31 -8.32 -7.84
CA LYS A 74 3.63 -8.16 -7.26
C LYS A 74 4.11 -6.73 -7.47
N TRP A 75 4.32 -6.05 -6.35
CA TRP A 75 5.06 -4.79 -6.31
C TRP A 75 6.33 -4.99 -5.49
N PHE A 76 6.33 -4.59 -4.23
CA PHE A 76 7.43 -4.84 -3.32
C PHE A 76 7.24 -6.17 -2.58
N MET A 77 6.01 -6.48 -2.15
CA MET A 77 5.64 -7.78 -1.63
C MET A 77 4.94 -8.65 -2.68
N ASN A 78 5.23 -9.95 -2.64
CA ASN A 78 4.46 -10.96 -3.34
C ASN A 78 3.58 -11.68 -2.32
N TRP A 79 2.30 -11.32 -2.28
CA TRP A 79 1.35 -11.89 -1.32
C TRP A 79 0.89 -13.31 -1.68
N ASP A 80 1.16 -13.79 -2.91
CA ASP A 80 0.82 -15.13 -3.39
C ASP A 80 1.88 -16.19 -3.02
N GLN A 81 3.00 -15.80 -2.41
CA GLN A 81 4.07 -16.70 -1.98
C GLN A 81 4.09 -16.82 -0.46
N ASP A 82 4.45 -18.00 0.06
CA ASP A 82 4.76 -18.15 1.48
C ASP A 82 5.91 -17.19 1.83
N ILE A 83 5.56 -16.17 2.60
CA ILE A 83 6.48 -15.13 3.01
C ILE A 83 7.29 -15.68 4.19
N ASP A 84 8.54 -16.06 3.91
CA ASP A 84 9.54 -16.27 4.95
C ASP A 84 9.92 -14.91 5.57
N LEU A 85 9.11 -14.48 6.53
CA LEU A 85 9.29 -13.25 7.30
C LEU A 85 10.66 -13.22 7.98
N GLU A 86 11.14 -14.37 8.47
CA GLU A 86 12.43 -14.48 9.16
C GLU A 86 13.58 -14.13 8.22
N ARG A 87 13.57 -14.68 7.00
CA ARG A 87 14.57 -14.34 5.97
C ARG A 87 14.50 -12.86 5.56
N ILE A 88 13.30 -12.30 5.43
CA ILE A 88 13.13 -10.88 5.05
C ILE A 88 13.65 -9.94 6.15
N LEU A 89 13.33 -10.24 7.42
CA LEU A 89 13.79 -9.46 8.56
C LEU A 89 15.31 -9.57 8.73
N LYS A 90 15.88 -10.78 8.64
CA LYS A 90 17.34 -10.98 8.67
C LYS A 90 18.06 -10.24 7.54
N LYS A 91 17.50 -10.23 6.33
CA LYS A 91 18.07 -9.45 5.21
C LYS A 91 18.06 -7.95 5.49
N LYS A 92 17.01 -7.43 6.16
CA LYS A 92 16.94 -6.01 6.57
C LYS A 92 17.93 -5.68 7.69
N GLU A 93 18.07 -6.57 8.68
CA GLU A 93 19.09 -6.45 9.74
C GLU A 93 20.50 -6.47 9.16
N TRP A 94 20.76 -7.29 8.13
CA TRP A 94 22.08 -7.38 7.51
C TRP A 94 22.39 -6.24 6.54
N SER A 95 21.37 -5.56 5.98
CA SER A 95 21.55 -4.30 5.26
C SER A 95 21.75 -3.08 6.18
N SER A 96 21.58 -3.24 7.50
CA SER A 96 21.97 -2.24 8.51
C SER A 96 23.46 -2.40 8.87
N SER A 97 24.33 -2.41 7.88
CA SER A 97 25.77 -2.26 8.08
C SER A 97 26.31 -1.41 6.93
N TYR A 98 26.61 -0.15 7.30
CA TYR A 98 27.11 0.98 6.52
C TYR A 98 26.07 1.95 5.96
#